data_AF-A0A6I2ZLF3-F1
#
_entry.id   AF-A0A6I2ZLF3-F1
#
_cell.length_a   1.000
_cell.length_b   1.000
_cell.length_c   1.000
_cell.angle_alpha   90.00
_cell.angle_beta   90.00
_cell.angle_gamma   90.00
#
_symmetry.space_group_name_H-M   'P 1'
#
loop_
_entity.id
_entity.type
_entity.pdbx_description
1 polymer ?
#
loop_
_entity_poly.entity_id
_entity_poly.type
_entity_poly.pdbx_seq_one_letter_code
_entity_poly.pdbx_strand_id
1 'polypeptide(L)'
;MGLDGDEELAGFDGRVAHRERIDARMAEWMLQRTQAQALAEFEEVDAAAAPVYDMADIFADPQYQARNAIITIDGVPMPQLIAQLSATPGAVRWAGRAQNQDAAQIRAEAGEGQSDSL
;
A
#
# COMPACT_ATOMS: atom_id res chain seq x y z
N MET A 1 22.70 -2.13 19.22
CA MET A 1 23.30 -1.29 18.14
C MET A 1 24.36 -0.32 18.66
N GLY A 2 25.00 -0.63 19.80
CA GLY A 2 26.09 0.20 20.33
C GLY A 2 25.63 1.55 20.91
N LEU A 3 24.32 1.71 21.12
CA LEU A 3 23.71 2.83 21.86
C LEU A 3 23.12 2.35 23.20
N ASP A 4 23.39 1.09 23.54
CA ASP A 4 22.85 0.41 24.70
C ASP A 4 23.47 1.01 25.98
N GLY A 5 22.65 1.33 26.98
CA GLY A 5 23.10 1.91 28.26
C GLY A 5 23.28 3.44 28.28
N ASP A 6 22.90 4.15 27.21
CA ASP A 6 22.90 5.62 27.20
C ASP A 6 21.67 6.19 27.94
N GLU A 7 21.92 6.91 29.03
CA GLU A 7 20.87 7.55 29.84
C GLU A 7 20.05 8.57 29.04
N GLU A 8 20.65 9.26 28.06
CA GLU A 8 19.95 10.22 27.20
C GLU A 8 18.97 9.53 26.24
N LEU A 9 19.12 8.22 26.00
CA LEU A 9 18.28 7.45 25.06
C LEU A 9 17.33 6.47 25.77
N ALA A 10 17.38 6.41 27.11
CA ALA A 10 16.56 5.50 27.90
C ALA A 10 15.05 5.77 27.73
N GLY A 11 14.67 7.05 27.68
CA GLY A 11 13.28 7.51 27.51
C GLY A 11 12.91 7.83 26.07
N PHE A 12 11.62 7.87 25.78
CA PHE A 12 11.11 8.27 24.46
C PHE A 12 11.50 9.72 24.11
N ASP A 13 11.34 10.65 25.04
CA ASP A 13 11.66 12.07 24.83
C ASP A 13 13.13 12.28 24.45
N GLY A 14 14.03 11.55 25.12
CA GLY A 14 15.44 11.54 24.81
C GLY A 14 15.73 10.97 23.42
N ARG A 15 15.11 9.85 23.04
CA ARG A 15 15.22 9.31 21.67
C ARG A 15 14.71 10.27 20.60
N VAL A 16 13.68 11.06 20.90
CA VAL A 16 13.18 12.10 19.99
C VAL A 16 14.18 13.25 19.88
N ALA A 17 14.69 13.75 21.01
CA ALA A 17 15.67 14.83 21.06
C ALA A 17 16.99 14.48 20.32
N HIS A 18 17.37 13.20 20.35
CA HIS A 18 18.59 12.68 19.74
C HIS A 18 18.32 11.82 18.48
N ARG A 19 17.19 12.04 17.80
CA ARG A 19 16.77 11.23 16.66
C ARG A 19 17.82 11.14 15.55
N GLU A 20 18.45 12.26 15.17
CA GLU A 20 19.46 12.27 14.11
C GLU A 20 20.64 11.35 14.41
N ARG A 21 21.05 11.27 15.69
CA ARG A 21 22.12 10.39 16.15
C ARG A 21 21.70 8.91 16.05
N ILE A 22 20.47 8.59 16.42
CA ILE A 22 19.92 7.23 16.26
C ILE A 22 19.84 6.86 14.78
N ASP A 23 19.24 7.73 13.96
CA ASP A 23 19.04 7.50 12.53
C ASP A 23 20.38 7.32 11.80
N ALA A 24 21.41 8.11 12.13
CA ALA A 24 22.76 7.95 11.59
C ALA A 24 23.35 6.58 11.95
N ARG A 25 23.23 6.16 13.22
CA ARG A 25 23.75 4.87 13.68
C ARG A 25 23.00 3.67 13.06
N MET A 26 21.69 3.80 12.90
CA MET A 26 20.84 2.84 12.17
C MET A 26 21.29 2.73 10.72
N ALA A 27 21.52 3.86 10.03
CA ALA A 27 21.95 3.89 8.64
C ALA A 27 23.33 3.22 8.47
N GLU A 28 24.30 3.51 9.34
CA GLU A 28 25.60 2.84 9.34
C GLU A 28 25.48 1.32 9.51
N TRP A 29 24.59 0.88 10.40
CA TRP A 29 24.33 -0.55 10.61
C TRP A 29 23.69 -1.21 9.38
N MET A 30 22.73 -0.52 8.75
CA MET A 30 22.03 -0.98 7.54
C MET A 30 22.96 -1.08 6.34
N LEU A 31 23.87 -0.11 6.14
CA LEU A 31 24.77 -0.06 4.97
C LEU A 31 25.72 -1.26 4.89
N GLN A 32 25.96 -1.97 5.99
CA GLN A 32 26.83 -3.15 6.03
C GLN A 32 26.09 -4.46 5.70
N ARG A 33 24.79 -4.39 5.39
CA ARG A 33 23.90 -5.55 5.23
C ARG A 33 23.03 -5.40 4.00
N THR A 34 22.65 -6.54 3.41
CA THR A 34 21.54 -6.57 2.47
C THR A 34 20.21 -6.42 3.21
N GLN A 35 19.16 -6.00 2.50
CA GLN A 35 17.81 -5.90 3.06
C GLN A 35 17.35 -7.22 3.71
N ALA A 36 17.60 -8.36 3.06
CA ALA A 36 17.23 -9.68 3.58
C ALA A 36 17.92 -10.01 4.90
N GLN A 37 19.22 -9.67 5.05
CA GLN A 37 19.95 -9.88 6.29
C GLN A 37 19.43 -8.96 7.41
N ALA A 38 19.17 -7.69 7.10
CA ALA A 38 18.63 -6.75 8.07
C ALA A 38 17.25 -7.17 8.59
N LEU A 39 16.36 -7.64 7.69
CA LEU A 39 15.04 -8.14 8.08
C LEU A 39 15.12 -9.40 8.94
N ALA A 40 16.03 -10.34 8.61
CA ALA A 40 16.23 -11.53 9.42
C ALA A 40 16.72 -11.18 10.84
N GLU A 41 17.69 -10.27 10.97
CA GLU A 41 18.17 -9.80 12.29
C GLU A 41 17.08 -9.06 13.09
N PHE A 42 16.14 -8.38 12.42
CA PHE A 42 15.00 -7.75 13.09
C PHE A 42 13.94 -8.74 13.55
N GLU A 43 13.65 -9.76 12.75
CA GLU A 43 12.73 -10.84 13.13
C GLU A 43 13.24 -11.58 14.38
N GLU A 44 14.55 -11.82 14.49
CA GLU A 44 15.17 -12.49 15.66
C GLU A 44 14.96 -11.77 16.99
N VAL A 45 14.69 -10.46 16.95
CA VAL A 45 14.48 -9.62 18.13
C VAL A 45 13.05 -9.09 18.24
N ASP A 46 12.12 -9.66 17.47
CA ASP A 46 10.72 -9.24 17.38
C ASP A 46 10.56 -7.72 17.05
N ALA A 47 11.50 -7.16 16.29
CA ALA A 47 11.43 -5.77 15.84
C ALA A 47 10.56 -5.65 14.59
N ALA A 48 9.53 -4.80 14.67
CA ALA A 48 8.66 -4.54 13.54
C ALA A 48 9.41 -3.82 12.42
N ALA A 49 9.64 -4.54 11.32
CA ALA A 49 10.28 -4.01 10.13
C ALA A 49 9.70 -4.67 8.87
N ALA A 50 9.75 -3.93 7.77
CA ALA A 50 9.31 -4.41 6.47
C ALA A 50 10.16 -3.78 5.36
N PRO A 51 10.32 -4.47 4.22
CA PRO A 51 10.91 -3.89 3.04
C PRO A 51 10.07 -2.72 2.50
N VAL A 52 10.73 -1.77 1.84
CA VAL A 52 10.04 -0.76 1.03
C VAL A 52 9.81 -1.37 -0.34
N TYR A 53 8.54 -1.63 -0.68
CA TYR A 53 8.15 -2.24 -1.94
C TYR A 53 8.07 -1.24 -3.09
N ASP A 54 8.51 -1.69 -4.26
CA ASP A 54 8.09 -1.13 -5.54
C ASP A 54 6.88 -1.88 -6.13
N MET A 55 6.50 -1.56 -7.36
CA MET A 55 5.37 -2.23 -8.00
C MET A 55 5.65 -3.70 -8.32
N ALA A 56 6.87 -4.06 -8.74
CA ALA A 56 7.22 -5.43 -9.04
C ALA A 56 7.15 -6.31 -7.78
N ASP A 57 7.61 -5.77 -6.65
CA ASP A 57 7.50 -6.42 -5.34
C ASP A 57 6.03 -6.69 -4.99
N ILE A 58 5.15 -5.72 -5.17
CA ILE A 58 3.70 -5.86 -4.92
C ILE A 58 3.08 -7.01 -5.74
N PHE A 59 3.46 -7.16 -7.01
CA PHE A 59 2.95 -8.24 -7.86
C PHE A 59 3.53 -9.62 -7.48
N ALA A 60 4.75 -9.65 -6.95
CA ALA A 60 5.43 -10.87 -6.53
C ALA A 60 5.06 -11.32 -5.11
N ASP A 61 4.54 -10.42 -4.27
CA ASP A 61 4.29 -10.69 -2.86
C ASP A 61 3.19 -11.77 -2.63
N PRO A 62 3.48 -12.85 -1.88
CA PRO A 62 2.54 -13.94 -1.64
C PRO A 62 1.25 -13.50 -0.91
N GLN A 63 1.33 -12.51 -0.02
CA GLN A 63 0.18 -11.99 0.71
C GLN A 63 -0.72 -11.14 -0.19
N TYR A 64 -0.15 -10.34 -1.09
CA TYR A 64 -0.93 -9.61 -2.10
C TYR A 64 -1.67 -10.58 -3.04
N GLN A 65 -1.01 -11.66 -3.46
CA GLN A 65 -1.62 -12.72 -4.26
C GLN A 65 -2.73 -13.45 -3.49
N ALA A 66 -2.46 -13.90 -2.26
CA ALA A 66 -3.42 -14.62 -1.44
C ALA A 66 -4.69 -13.79 -1.15
N ARG A 67 -4.55 -12.47 -1.09
CA ARG A 67 -5.68 -11.55 -0.86
C ARG A 67 -6.39 -11.10 -2.14
N ASN A 68 -5.91 -11.51 -3.31
CA ASN A 68 -6.34 -10.96 -4.61
C ASN A 68 -6.33 -9.42 -4.59
N ALA A 69 -5.28 -8.83 -4.03
CA ALA A 69 -5.21 -7.39 -3.80
C ALA A 69 -5.15 -6.58 -5.11
N ILE A 70 -4.65 -7.19 -6.18
CA ILE A 70 -4.65 -6.67 -7.54
C ILE A 70 -5.48 -7.62 -8.41
N ILE A 71 -6.40 -7.07 -9.19
CA ILE A 71 -7.23 -7.79 -10.17
C ILE A 71 -6.98 -7.23 -11.57
N THR A 72 -7.32 -8.01 -12.58
CA THR A 72 -7.27 -7.57 -13.97
C THR A 72 -8.68 -7.52 -14.55
N ILE A 73 -9.09 -6.33 -15.00
CA ILE A 73 -10.36 -6.12 -15.71
C ILE A 73 -10.03 -5.53 -17.08
N ASP A 74 -10.58 -6.12 -18.13
CA ASP A 74 -10.36 -5.69 -19.52
C ASP A 74 -8.86 -5.55 -19.89
N GLY A 75 -8.03 -6.43 -19.33
CA GLY A 75 -6.57 -6.44 -19.54
C GLY A 75 -5.78 -5.42 -18.72
N VAL A 76 -6.44 -4.61 -17.88
CA VAL A 76 -5.81 -3.58 -17.05
C VAL A 76 -5.68 -4.06 -15.61
N PRO A 77 -4.45 -4.16 -15.05
CA PRO A 77 -4.26 -4.46 -13.64
C PRO A 77 -4.64 -3.26 -12.77
N MET A 78 -5.38 -3.50 -11.70
CA MET A 78 -5.82 -2.46 -10.77
C MET A 78 -6.11 -3.00 -9.36
N PRO A 79 -6.09 -2.13 -8.34
CA PRO A 79 -6.43 -2.53 -6.98
C PRO A 79 -7.85 -3.12 -6.87
N GLN A 80 -7.99 -4.22 -6.13
CA GLN A 80 -9.28 -4.75 -5.71
C GLN A 80 -9.84 -3.95 -4.52
N LEU A 81 -11.10 -4.23 -4.16
CA LEU A 81 -11.64 -3.85 -2.86
C LEU A 81 -10.77 -4.42 -1.73
N ILE A 82 -10.37 -3.54 -0.81
CA ILE A 82 -9.55 -3.88 0.36
C ILE A 82 -10.35 -4.75 1.35
N ALA A 83 -11.63 -4.43 1.53
CA ALA A 83 -12.52 -5.14 2.44
C ALA A 83 -13.28 -6.26 1.70
N GLN A 84 -13.20 -7.48 2.23
CA GLN A 84 -13.98 -8.62 1.80
C GLN A 84 -15.07 -8.91 2.84
N LEU A 85 -16.33 -8.83 2.41
CA LEU A 85 -17.48 -9.06 3.27
C LEU A 85 -18.09 -10.42 2.92
N SER A 86 -18.34 -11.26 3.92
CA SER A 86 -18.88 -12.62 3.70
C SER A 86 -20.33 -12.62 3.23
N ALA A 87 -21.16 -11.71 3.74
CA ALA A 87 -22.60 -11.65 3.41
C ALA A 87 -22.89 -10.78 2.18
N THR A 88 -22.12 -9.71 1.98
CA THR A 88 -22.29 -8.77 0.86
C THR A 88 -20.97 -8.51 0.14
N PRO A 89 -20.40 -9.51 -0.56
CA PRO A 89 -19.16 -9.33 -1.28
C PRO A 89 -19.28 -8.20 -2.31
N GLY A 90 -18.38 -7.21 -2.22
CA GLY A 90 -18.27 -6.17 -3.25
C GLY A 90 -17.54 -6.69 -4.47
N ALA A 91 -17.77 -6.05 -5.63
CA ALA A 91 -17.10 -6.40 -6.89
C ALA A 91 -16.73 -5.13 -7.67
N VAL A 92 -15.52 -5.12 -8.24
CA VAL A 92 -15.15 -4.16 -9.27
C VAL A 92 -15.73 -4.66 -10.60
N ARG A 93 -16.51 -3.84 -11.29
CA ARG A 93 -17.30 -4.26 -12.46
C ARG A 93 -16.73 -3.81 -13.79
N TRP A 94 -15.88 -2.79 -13.81
CA TRP A 94 -15.30 -2.21 -15.02
C TRP A 94 -14.00 -1.50 -14.69
N ALA A 95 -13.05 -1.46 -15.63
CA ALA A 95 -11.77 -0.77 -15.48
C ALA A 95 -11.88 0.76 -15.56
N GLY A 96 -13.06 1.26 -15.93
CA GLY A 96 -13.34 2.66 -16.23
C GLY A 96 -14.04 2.75 -17.58
N ARG A 97 -15.18 3.42 -17.62
CA ARG A 97 -15.95 3.61 -18.85
C ARG A 97 -15.38 4.77 -19.65
N ALA A 98 -15.57 4.74 -20.97
CA ALA A 98 -15.15 5.84 -21.81
C ALA A 98 -15.88 7.13 -21.42
N GLN A 99 -15.26 8.28 -21.66
CA GLN A 99 -15.88 9.57 -21.39
C GLN A 99 -17.26 9.64 -22.09
N ASN A 100 -18.29 10.04 -21.35
CA ASN A 100 -19.65 10.22 -21.84
C ASN A 100 -20.38 8.95 -22.30
N GLN A 101 -19.86 7.74 -22.02
CA GLN A 101 -20.44 6.47 -22.49
C GLN A 101 -21.88 6.24 -22.03
N ASP A 102 -22.22 6.61 -20.79
CA ASP A 102 -23.53 6.34 -20.21
C ASP A 102 -24.51 7.53 -20.37
N ALA A 103 -24.10 8.63 -21.00
CA ALA A 103 -24.85 9.88 -20.97
C ALA A 103 -26.20 9.81 -21.70
N ALA A 104 -26.29 9.04 -22.78
CA ALA A 104 -27.57 8.85 -23.49
C ALA A 104 -28.58 8.09 -22.63
N GLN A 105 -28.11 7.03 -21.94
CA GLN A 105 -28.93 6.27 -21.00
C GLN A 105 -29.40 7.15 -19.83
N ILE A 106 -28.50 7.93 -19.23
CA ILE A 106 -28.81 8.81 -18.09
C ILE A 106 -29.87 9.87 -18.48
N ARG A 107 -29.75 10.48 -19.67
CA ARG A 107 -30.77 11.44 -20.15
C ARG A 107 -32.13 10.78 -20.37
N ALA A 108 -32.15 9.57 -20.90
CA ALA A 108 -33.38 8.80 -21.07
C ALA A 108 -34.04 8.47 -19.72
N GLU A 109 -33.25 8.06 -18.72
CA GLU A 109 -33.72 7.79 -17.36
C GLU A 109 -34.24 9.05 -16.65
N ALA A 110 -33.61 10.21 -16.92
CA ALA A 110 -34.03 11.50 -16.37
C ALA A 110 -35.30 12.06 -17.03
N GLY A 111 -35.81 11.44 -18.11
CA GLY A 111 -36.97 11.93 -18.84
C GLY A 111 -36.68 13.10 -19.78
N GLU A 112 -35.40 13.38 -20.06
CA GLU A 112 -34.98 14.34 -21.07
C GLU A 112 -35.10 13.67 -22.45
N GLY A 113 -36.33 13.64 -22.97
CA GLY A 113 -36.58 13.31 -24.36
C GLY A 113 -35.78 14.26 -25.25
N GLN A 114 -35.18 13.71 -26.31
CA GLN A 114 -34.44 14.44 -27.33
C GLN A 114 -35.24 15.67 -27.75
N SER A 115 -34.90 16.84 -27.19
CA SER A 115 -35.43 18.12 -27.60
C SER A 115 -34.79 18.43 -28.95
N ASP A 116 -35.37 17.82 -29.98
CA ASP A 116 -35.08 18.08 -31.37
C ASP A 116 -35.54 19.52 -31.65
N SER A 117 -34.58 20.45 -31.61
CA SER A 117 -34.81 21.83 -32.03
C SER A 117 -34.73 21.90 -33.55
N LEU A 118 -35.84 22.36 -34.13
CA LEU A 118 -36.07 22.86 -35.50
C LEU A 118 -34.85 23.48 -36.20
#